data_AF-A0A9J6PBL9-F1
#
_entry.id   AF-A0A9J6PBL9-F1
#
_cell.length_a   1.000
_cell.length_b   1.000
_cell.length_c   1.000
_cell.angle_alpha   90.00
_cell.angle_beta   90.00
_cell.angle_gamma   90.00
#
_symmetry.space_group_name_H-M   'P 1'
#
loop_
_entity.id
_entity.type
_entity.pdbx_description
1 polymer ?
#
loop_
_entity_poly.entity_id
_entity_poly.type
_entity_poly.pdbx_seq_one_letter_code
_entity_poly.pdbx_strand_id
1 'polypeptide(L)'
;MGCVYLITSPSGKQYVGQTTDRLSARWRSHVWDALNRPAGCRAVAHAIRKYGADAFSVEMLHESDDLDELNRLEAFEIAQRGTLAPGGYNLRTGGDNSLPSDETRARQTAGLKKYWSNNARARKRHSDIFKARLACAEERNRSISALKRCIADPEWVRRRADSLKARLAEPEVRQRRVEQISERWADPAFHQRVTARMNAKHPNVFIEGRIYSSACEAARALKTASQIIDYRLGSTTERFRFWHRIPNHNDLECDAVEECWAIMQWAEANPDHENVPTWMRCRA
;
A
#
# COMPACT_ATOMS: atom_id res chain seq x y z
N MET A 1 22.04 10.54 0.99
CA MET A 1 23.07 10.54 2.05
C MET A 1 23.64 9.16 2.23
N GLY A 2 24.91 9.01 1.84
CA GLY A 2 25.73 7.85 2.11
C GLY A 2 26.77 8.12 3.19
N CYS A 3 27.53 7.10 3.57
CA CYS A 3 28.60 7.21 4.55
C CYS A 3 29.76 6.25 4.29
N VAL A 4 30.94 6.64 4.76
CA VAL A 4 32.10 5.77 4.97
C VAL A 4 32.10 5.33 6.43
N TYR A 5 32.34 4.05 6.68
CA TYR A 5 32.27 3.44 8.00
C TYR A 5 33.47 2.53 8.27
N LEU A 6 33.71 2.32 9.56
CA LEU A 6 34.74 1.44 10.10
C LEU A 6 34.09 0.27 10.82
N ILE A 7 34.62 -0.93 10.61
CA ILE A 7 34.29 -2.14 11.36
C ILE A 7 35.55 -2.61 12.06
N THR A 8 35.52 -2.71 13.38
CA THR A 8 36.65 -3.22 14.19
C THR A 8 36.32 -4.59 14.75
N SER A 9 37.18 -5.57 14.51
CA SER A 9 37.06 -6.92 15.07
C SER A 9 37.66 -7.02 16.47
N PRO A 10 37.30 -8.07 17.24
CA PRO A 10 37.97 -8.39 18.51
C PRO A 10 39.48 -8.61 18.40
N SER A 11 39.97 -8.95 17.19
CA SER A 11 41.41 -9.10 16.95
C SER A 11 42.15 -7.79 16.72
N GLY A 12 41.47 -6.65 16.80
CA GLY A 12 42.03 -5.32 16.51
C GLY A 12 42.12 -4.99 15.01
N LYS A 13 41.99 -5.98 14.13
CA LYS A 13 41.93 -5.76 12.68
C LYS A 13 40.66 -4.99 12.29
N GLN A 14 40.82 -4.10 11.32
CA GLN A 14 39.78 -3.17 10.88
C GLN A 14 39.39 -3.39 9.41
N TYR A 15 38.18 -2.96 9.06
CA TYR A 15 37.66 -2.85 7.71
C TYR A 15 37.03 -1.49 7.51
N VAL A 16 37.39 -0.81 6.43
CA VAL A 16 36.71 0.40 5.98
C VAL A 16 35.83 0.05 4.78
N GLY A 17 34.61 0.57 4.76
CA GLY A 17 33.76 0.46 3.58
C GLY A 17 32.82 1.64 3.44
N GLN A 18 32.17 1.75 2.29
CA GLN A 18 31.14 2.76 2.04
C GLN A 18 29.74 2.16 1.83
N THR A 19 28.72 3.00 1.98
CA THR A 19 27.33 2.70 1.61
C THR A 19 26.55 3.97 1.26
N THR A 20 25.60 3.86 0.32
CA THR A 20 24.62 4.91 0.01
C THR A 20 23.27 4.70 0.71
N ASP A 21 23.19 3.70 1.59
CA ASP A 21 22.04 3.41 2.47
C ASP A 21 22.44 3.68 3.93
N ARG A 22 21.53 3.42 4.87
CA ARG A 22 21.81 3.54 6.30
C ARG A 22 22.90 2.55 6.73
N LEU A 23 23.84 3.00 7.55
CA LEU A 23 24.90 2.17 8.13
C LEU A 23 24.36 0.90 8.80
N SER A 24 23.27 1.02 9.58
CA SER A 24 22.62 -0.13 10.23
C SER A 24 22.05 -1.14 9.24
N ALA A 25 21.61 -0.71 8.06
CA ALA A 25 21.18 -1.60 6.99
C ALA A 25 22.38 -2.29 6.33
N ARG A 26 23.47 -1.55 6.11
CA ARG A 26 24.70 -2.12 5.55
C ARG A 26 25.34 -3.16 6.47
N TRP A 27 25.38 -2.90 7.78
CA TRP A 27 25.88 -3.88 8.76
C TRP A 27 25.05 -5.16 8.77
N ARG A 28 23.70 -5.05 8.78
CA ARG A 28 22.82 -6.21 8.65
C ARG A 28 23.08 -7.00 7.37
N SER A 29 23.40 -6.33 6.26
CA SER A 29 23.79 -6.99 5.01
C SER A 29 25.10 -7.78 5.18
N HIS A 30 26.13 -7.20 5.79
CA HIS A 30 27.39 -7.91 6.06
C HIS A 30 27.17 -9.17 6.91
N VAL A 31 26.39 -9.07 7.98
CA VAL A 31 26.06 -10.21 8.83
C VAL A 31 25.28 -11.27 8.06
N TRP A 32 24.27 -10.86 7.29
CA TRP A 32 23.47 -11.79 6.50
C TRP A 32 24.31 -12.47 5.41
N ASP A 33 25.16 -11.73 4.70
CA ASP A 33 26.06 -12.25 3.68
C ASP A 33 27.06 -13.24 4.30
N ALA A 34 27.62 -12.93 5.48
CA ALA A 34 28.53 -13.82 6.19
C ALA A 34 27.89 -15.18 6.51
N LEU A 35 26.59 -15.22 6.80
CA LEU A 35 25.86 -16.44 7.13
C LEU A 35 25.29 -17.17 5.91
N ASN A 36 24.98 -16.47 4.82
CA ASN A 36 24.18 -17.01 3.72
C ASN A 36 24.86 -16.98 2.35
N ARG A 37 25.98 -16.25 2.17
CA ARG A 37 26.64 -16.09 0.86
C ARG A 37 28.17 -16.15 0.96
N PRO A 38 28.84 -17.06 0.21
CA PRO A 38 30.30 -17.15 0.23
C PRO A 38 31.02 -16.09 -0.64
N ALA A 39 30.33 -15.29 -1.45
CA ALA A 39 30.93 -14.53 -2.56
C ALA A 39 31.21 -13.03 -2.30
N GLY A 40 30.88 -12.49 -1.12
CA GLY A 40 31.01 -11.04 -0.82
C GLY A 40 32.37 -10.61 -0.25
N CYS A 41 32.34 -9.73 0.75
CA CYS A 41 33.50 -9.26 1.53
C CYS A 41 34.09 -10.41 2.38
N ARG A 42 34.74 -11.39 1.72
CA ARG A 42 35.14 -12.67 2.31
C ARG A 42 35.95 -12.52 3.61
N ALA A 43 36.90 -11.59 3.67
CA ALA A 43 37.73 -11.39 4.84
C ALA A 43 36.92 -10.98 6.09
N VAL A 44 36.06 -9.97 5.96
CA VAL A 44 35.15 -9.54 7.04
C VAL A 44 34.13 -10.62 7.36
N ALA A 45 33.55 -11.26 6.35
CA ALA A 45 32.60 -12.35 6.54
C ALA A 45 33.19 -13.52 7.34
N HIS A 46 34.45 -13.88 7.07
CA HIS A 46 35.17 -14.91 7.82
C HIS A 46 35.38 -14.49 9.28
N ALA A 47 35.74 -13.23 9.51
CA ALA A 47 35.91 -12.70 10.86
C ALA A 47 34.57 -12.69 11.64
N ILE A 48 33.47 -12.28 10.99
CA ILE A 48 32.12 -12.31 11.59
C ILE A 48 31.74 -13.74 11.98
N ARG A 49 31.97 -14.72 11.10
CA ARG A 49 31.70 -16.15 11.43
C ARG A 49 32.57 -16.66 12.57
N LYS A 50 33.82 -16.18 12.67
CA LYS A 50 34.76 -16.60 13.71
C LYS A 50 34.42 -16.04 15.09
N TYR A 51 34.11 -14.75 15.16
CA TYR A 51 33.97 -14.05 16.45
C TYR A 51 32.52 -13.77 16.85
N GLY A 52 31.55 -13.94 15.93
CA GLY A 52 30.17 -13.51 16.11
C GLY A 52 30.00 -12.02 15.80
N ALA A 53 28.82 -11.65 15.30
CA ALA A 53 28.53 -10.27 14.88
C ALA A 53 28.54 -9.28 16.06
N ASP A 54 28.07 -9.71 17.23
CA ASP A 54 27.94 -8.84 18.40
C ASP A 54 29.29 -8.42 19.01
N ALA A 55 30.38 -9.08 18.62
CA ALA A 55 31.73 -8.77 19.09
C ALA A 55 32.42 -7.64 18.29
N PHE A 56 31.79 -7.12 17.24
CA PHE A 56 32.35 -6.07 16.39
C PHE A 56 31.84 -4.69 16.80
N SER A 57 32.70 -3.66 16.70
CA SER A 57 32.26 -2.27 16.70
C SER A 57 32.05 -1.78 15.27
N VAL A 58 31.01 -0.98 15.05
CA VAL A 58 30.68 -0.39 13.73
C VAL A 58 30.44 1.09 13.92
N GLU A 59 31.27 1.91 13.28
CA GLU A 59 31.31 3.36 13.48
C GLU A 59 31.23 4.09 12.14
N MET A 60 30.48 5.19 12.11
CA MET A 60 30.47 6.09 10.95
C MET A 60 31.69 7.01 11.03
N LEU A 61 32.45 7.10 9.95
CA LEU A 61 33.61 7.99 9.85
C LEU A 61 33.25 9.30 9.16
N HIS A 62 32.59 9.20 8.01
CA HIS A 62 32.24 10.34 7.17
C HIS A 62 30.84 10.16 6.57
N GLU A 63 30.17 11.27 6.29
CA GLU A 63 28.90 11.30 5.55
C GLU A 63 29.03 12.22 4.33
N SER A 64 28.41 11.83 3.22
CA SER A 64 28.33 12.67 2.02
C SER A 64 27.17 12.22 1.13
N ASP A 65 26.66 13.16 0.33
CA ASP A 65 25.70 12.90 -0.76
C ASP A 65 26.39 12.67 -2.10
N ASP A 66 27.70 12.92 -2.20
CA ASP A 66 28.50 12.73 -3.40
C ASP A 66 29.25 11.39 -3.37
N LEU A 67 29.02 10.56 -4.39
CA LEU A 67 29.67 9.26 -4.50
C LEU A 67 31.18 9.39 -4.73
N ASP A 68 31.63 10.39 -5.47
CA ASP A 68 33.05 10.58 -5.77
C ASP A 68 33.81 11.05 -4.53
N GLU A 69 33.19 11.88 -3.70
CA GLU A 69 33.71 12.19 -2.36
C GLU A 69 33.77 10.95 -1.47
N LEU A 70 32.70 10.15 -1.40
CA LEU A 70 32.70 8.88 -0.64
C LEU A 70 33.81 7.93 -1.10
N ASN A 71 34.03 7.81 -2.40
CA ASN A 71 35.09 6.99 -2.98
C ASN A 71 36.48 7.47 -2.55
N ARG A 72 36.72 8.79 -2.59
CA ARG A 72 38.00 9.40 -2.15
C ARG A 72 38.23 9.19 -0.66
N LEU A 73 37.20 9.40 0.16
CA LEU A 73 37.27 9.22 1.61
C LEU A 73 37.49 7.75 2.01
N GLU A 74 36.81 6.81 1.34
CA GLU A 74 37.02 5.37 1.57
C GLU A 74 38.48 4.99 1.30
N ALA A 75 39.02 5.40 0.14
CA ALA A 75 40.40 5.11 -0.24
C ALA A 75 41.41 5.75 0.73
N PHE A 76 41.16 6.99 1.14
CA PHE A 76 41.98 7.70 2.12
C PHE A 76 42.02 6.97 3.47
N GLU A 77 40.87 6.61 4.03
CA GLU A 77 40.78 5.93 5.32
C GLU A 77 41.38 4.51 5.29
N ILE A 78 41.24 3.79 4.17
CA ILE A 78 41.89 2.48 3.97
C ILE A 78 43.41 2.63 4.07
N ALA A 79 43.97 3.63 3.39
CA ALA A 79 45.40 3.90 3.37
C ALA A 79 45.90 4.38 4.73
N GLN A 80 45.23 5.38 5.33
CA GLN A 80 45.62 5.99 6.60
C GLN A 80 45.64 4.99 7.75
N ARG A 81 44.68 4.05 7.80
CA ARG A 81 44.55 3.06 8.87
C ARG A 81 45.28 1.75 8.58
N GLY A 82 45.81 1.56 7.37
CA GLY A 82 46.48 0.31 6.99
C GLY A 82 45.55 -0.92 7.02
N THR A 83 44.28 -0.76 6.63
CA THR A 83 43.27 -1.83 6.74
C THR A 83 43.38 -2.90 5.64
N LEU A 84 44.31 -2.77 4.70
CA LEU A 84 44.57 -3.77 3.67
C LEU A 84 45.06 -5.10 4.28
N ALA A 85 44.59 -6.21 3.75
CA ALA A 85 45.10 -7.53 4.12
C ALA A 85 46.61 -7.62 3.77
N PRO A 86 47.45 -8.18 4.67
CA PRO A 86 47.10 -8.94 5.87
C PRO A 86 46.87 -8.11 7.15
N GLY A 87 47.15 -6.80 7.14
CA GLY A 87 47.05 -5.89 8.28
C GLY A 87 45.62 -5.62 8.75
N GLY A 88 44.66 -5.60 7.83
CA GLY A 88 43.23 -5.55 8.13
C GLY A 88 42.40 -6.50 7.25
N TYR A 89 41.17 -6.13 6.95
CA TYR A 89 40.23 -6.93 6.17
C TYR A 89 39.91 -6.38 4.78
N ASN A 90 40.35 -5.18 4.43
CA ASN A 90 40.18 -4.65 3.07
C ASN A 90 41.01 -5.49 2.10
N LEU A 91 40.37 -5.98 1.03
CA LEU A 91 41.04 -6.75 -0.02
C LEU A 91 41.43 -5.89 -1.23
N ARG A 92 41.00 -4.62 -1.23
CA ARG A 92 41.24 -3.63 -2.27
C ARG A 92 41.45 -2.28 -1.59
N THR A 93 42.09 -1.36 -2.30
CA THR A 93 42.38 0.01 -1.86
C THR A 93 41.14 0.90 -1.72
N GLY A 94 39.99 0.48 -2.27
CA GLY A 94 38.75 1.27 -2.27
C GLY A 94 38.66 2.24 -3.44
N GLY A 95 37.57 3.00 -3.48
CA GLY A 95 37.38 4.10 -4.44
C GLY A 95 36.76 3.73 -5.80
N ASP A 96 36.41 2.46 -6.02
CA ASP A 96 35.90 1.95 -7.31
C ASP A 96 34.37 1.84 -7.38
N ASN A 97 33.63 2.41 -6.43
CA ASN A 97 32.18 2.31 -6.45
C ASN A 97 31.59 3.22 -7.53
N SER A 98 30.68 2.67 -8.32
CA SER A 98 30.00 3.38 -9.40
C SER A 98 28.51 3.05 -9.41
N LEU A 99 27.69 4.03 -9.85
CA LEU A 99 26.28 3.78 -10.09
C LEU A 99 26.12 2.97 -11.38
N PRO A 100 25.24 1.96 -11.41
CA PRO A 100 24.96 1.25 -12.65
C PRO A 100 24.40 2.21 -13.71
N SER A 101 24.89 2.10 -14.94
CA SER A 101 24.35 2.85 -16.09
C SER A 101 22.85 2.58 -16.28
N ASP A 102 22.14 3.51 -16.93
CA ASP A 102 20.73 3.33 -17.26
C ASP A 102 20.50 2.06 -18.08
N GLU A 103 21.39 1.75 -19.01
CA GLU A 103 21.37 0.52 -19.80
C GLU A 103 21.50 -0.73 -18.90
N THR A 104 22.44 -0.72 -17.95
CA THR A 104 22.62 -1.83 -17.01
C THR A 104 21.38 -2.01 -16.13
N ARG A 105 20.80 -0.92 -15.64
CA ARG A 105 19.54 -0.93 -14.88
C ARG A 105 18.38 -1.46 -15.71
N ALA A 106 18.25 -1.06 -16.97
CA ALA A 106 17.24 -1.56 -17.89
C ALA A 106 17.41 -3.07 -18.14
N ARG A 107 18.64 -3.54 -18.38
CA ARG A 107 18.95 -4.96 -18.59
C ARG A 107 18.62 -5.80 -17.35
N GLN A 108 19.00 -5.34 -16.16
CA GLN A 108 18.67 -5.99 -14.90
C GLN A 108 17.15 -6.06 -14.68
N THR A 109 16.45 -4.97 -14.94
CA THR A 109 14.98 -4.88 -14.82
C THR A 109 14.29 -5.84 -15.79
N ALA A 110 14.73 -5.89 -17.05
CA ALA A 110 14.21 -6.80 -18.06
C ALA A 110 14.47 -8.26 -17.68
N GLY A 111 15.67 -8.58 -17.20
CA GLY A 111 16.02 -9.90 -16.70
C GLY A 111 15.14 -10.35 -15.53
N LEU A 112 14.90 -9.46 -14.56
CA LEU A 112 13.99 -9.73 -13.44
C LEU A 112 12.56 -9.98 -13.91
N LYS A 113 12.03 -9.13 -14.81
CA LYS A 113 10.68 -9.30 -15.38
C LYS A 113 10.55 -10.67 -16.05
N LYS A 114 11.53 -11.05 -16.88
CA LYS A 114 11.59 -12.35 -17.57
C LYS A 114 11.67 -13.52 -16.58
N TYR A 115 12.47 -13.40 -15.53
CA TYR A 115 12.55 -14.41 -14.48
C TYR A 115 11.17 -14.63 -13.82
N TRP A 116 10.51 -13.54 -13.38
CA TRP A 116 9.23 -13.66 -12.70
C TRP A 116 8.09 -14.12 -13.61
N SER A 117 8.06 -13.70 -14.89
CA SER A 117 7.06 -14.19 -15.85
C SER A 117 7.18 -15.70 -16.05
N ASN A 118 8.41 -16.19 -16.20
CA ASN A 118 8.68 -17.58 -16.58
C ASN A 118 8.72 -18.53 -15.38
N ASN A 119 8.83 -18.02 -14.15
CA ASN A 119 9.01 -18.84 -12.96
C ASN A 119 7.77 -18.85 -12.06
N ALA A 120 6.75 -19.60 -12.50
CA ALA A 120 5.49 -19.75 -11.76
C ALA A 120 5.70 -20.30 -10.34
N ARG A 121 6.65 -21.23 -10.16
CA ARG A 121 7.00 -21.80 -8.85
C ARG A 121 7.55 -20.73 -7.90
N ALA A 122 8.47 -19.89 -8.37
CA ALA A 122 9.00 -18.78 -7.57
C ALA A 122 7.89 -17.78 -7.19
N ARG A 123 7.00 -17.44 -8.13
CA ARG A 123 5.83 -16.57 -7.85
C ARG A 123 4.90 -17.17 -6.79
N LYS A 124 4.58 -18.46 -6.90
CA LYS A 124 3.73 -19.16 -5.93
C LYS A 124 4.39 -19.18 -4.56
N ARG A 125 5.66 -19.57 -4.45
CA ARG A 125 6.42 -19.55 -3.19
C ARG A 125 6.44 -18.16 -2.56
N HIS A 126 6.67 -17.11 -3.35
CA HIS A 126 6.64 -15.74 -2.87
C HIS A 126 5.25 -15.33 -2.34
N SER A 127 4.18 -15.74 -3.04
CA SER A 127 2.80 -15.52 -2.59
C SER A 127 2.49 -16.29 -1.30
N ASP A 128 2.90 -17.55 -1.20
CA ASP A 128 2.65 -18.41 -0.05
C ASP A 128 3.36 -17.89 1.20
N ILE A 129 4.62 -17.44 1.07
CA ILE A 129 5.35 -16.77 2.17
C ILE A 129 4.57 -15.52 2.62
N PHE A 130 4.13 -14.68 1.69
CA PHE A 130 3.38 -13.48 2.04
C PHE A 130 2.05 -13.80 2.73
N LYS A 131 1.31 -14.79 2.24
CA LYS A 131 0.07 -15.27 2.86
C LYS A 131 0.31 -15.85 4.25
N ALA A 132 1.37 -16.63 4.44
CA ALA A 132 1.74 -17.19 5.75
C ALA A 132 2.05 -16.08 6.76
N ARG A 133 2.79 -15.04 6.34
CA ARG A 133 3.04 -13.86 7.19
C ARG A 133 1.75 -13.13 7.56
N LEU A 134 0.85 -12.98 6.58
CA LEU A 134 -0.47 -12.39 6.84
C LEU A 134 -1.39 -13.29 7.67
N ALA A 135 -1.15 -14.60 7.75
CA ALA A 135 -1.93 -15.50 8.61
C ALA A 135 -1.56 -15.31 10.09
N CYS A 136 -0.28 -15.03 10.38
CA CYS A 136 0.18 -14.66 11.72
C CYS A 136 -0.37 -13.29 12.13
N ALA A 137 -1.16 -13.23 13.21
CA ALA A 137 -1.77 -11.99 13.68
C ALA A 137 -0.73 -10.94 14.09
N GLU A 138 0.36 -11.37 14.72
CA GLU A 138 1.44 -10.48 15.16
C GLU A 138 2.13 -9.80 13.98
N GLU A 139 2.56 -10.57 12.98
CA GLU A 139 3.22 -10.03 11.78
C GLU A 139 2.28 -9.16 10.95
N ARG A 140 0.99 -9.57 10.84
CA ARG A 140 -0.06 -8.77 10.23
C ARG A 140 -0.21 -7.43 10.95
N ASN A 141 -0.34 -7.43 12.27
CA ASN A 141 -0.51 -6.21 13.08
C ASN A 141 0.72 -5.31 13.03
N ARG A 142 1.93 -5.89 13.01
CA ARG A 142 3.18 -5.14 12.82
C ARG A 142 3.19 -4.41 11.48
N SER A 143 2.78 -5.11 10.41
CA SER A 143 2.71 -4.55 9.06
C SER A 143 1.63 -3.47 8.95
N ILE A 144 0.45 -3.70 9.51
CA ILE A 144 -0.64 -2.70 9.57
C ILE A 144 -0.20 -1.47 10.38
N SER A 145 0.47 -1.66 11.52
CA SER A 145 0.94 -0.55 12.36
C SER A 145 1.99 0.28 11.63
N ALA A 146 2.91 -0.36 10.91
CA ALA A 146 3.87 0.33 10.06
C ALA A 146 3.18 1.14 8.95
N LEU A 147 2.18 0.54 8.27
CA LEU A 147 1.40 1.24 7.25
C LEU A 147 0.61 2.42 7.83
N LYS A 148 -0.01 2.27 9.01
CA LYS A 148 -0.72 3.35 9.70
C LYS A 148 0.20 4.54 9.99
N ARG A 149 1.44 4.28 10.42
CA ARG A 149 2.44 5.35 10.61
C ARG A 149 2.75 6.10 9.31
N CYS A 150 2.91 5.38 8.20
CA CYS A 150 3.12 6.01 6.90
C CYS A 150 1.91 6.83 6.44
N ILE A 151 0.69 6.34 6.67
CA ILE A 151 -0.55 7.05 6.30
C ILE A 151 -0.79 8.27 7.19
N ALA A 152 -0.33 8.25 8.44
CA ALA A 152 -0.43 9.38 9.35
C ALA A 152 0.47 10.56 8.94
N ASP A 153 1.51 10.32 8.12
CA ASP A 153 2.36 11.35 7.54
C ASP A 153 1.67 12.01 6.32
N PRO A 154 1.26 13.29 6.42
CA PRO A 154 0.57 13.99 5.33
C PRO A 154 1.41 14.13 4.06
N GLU A 155 2.74 14.27 4.18
CA GLU A 155 3.62 14.38 3.02
C GLU A 155 3.75 13.04 2.30
N TRP A 156 3.79 11.94 3.04
CA TRP A 156 3.77 10.61 2.44
C TRP A 156 2.47 10.38 1.66
N VAL A 157 1.32 10.75 2.23
CA VAL A 157 0.02 10.65 1.56
C VAL A 157 -0.03 11.52 0.31
N ARG A 158 0.43 12.78 0.39
CA ARG A 158 0.48 13.70 -0.75
C ARG A 158 1.35 13.15 -1.88
N ARG A 159 2.58 12.74 -1.57
CA ARG A 159 3.52 12.15 -2.56
C ARG A 159 2.91 10.92 -3.23
N ARG A 160 2.22 10.07 -2.48
CA ARG A 160 1.53 8.89 -3.04
C ARG A 160 0.37 9.28 -3.95
N ALA A 161 -0.43 10.27 -3.58
CA ALA A 161 -1.52 10.78 -4.40
C ALA A 161 -1.00 11.42 -5.70
N ASP A 162 0.03 12.26 -5.61
CA ASP A 162 0.65 12.94 -6.76
C ASP A 162 1.26 11.93 -7.73
N SER A 163 1.98 10.94 -7.22
CA SER A 163 2.55 9.85 -8.04
C SER A 163 1.45 9.06 -8.77
N LEU A 164 0.34 8.74 -8.09
CA LEU A 164 -0.79 8.07 -8.73
C LEU A 164 -1.44 8.97 -9.79
N LYS A 165 -1.63 10.26 -9.48
CA LYS A 165 -2.24 11.22 -10.40
C LYS A 165 -1.41 11.41 -11.65
N ALA A 166 -0.09 11.57 -11.52
CA ALA A 166 0.85 11.66 -12.65
C ALA A 166 0.75 10.41 -13.54
N ARG A 167 0.80 9.22 -12.94
CA ARG A 167 0.69 7.96 -13.69
C ARG A 167 -0.65 7.79 -14.40
N LEU A 168 -1.74 8.35 -13.87
CA LEU A 168 -3.07 8.33 -14.50
C LEU A 168 -3.32 9.52 -15.44
N ALA A 169 -2.41 10.49 -15.50
CA ALA A 169 -2.44 11.57 -16.48
C ALA A 169 -1.94 11.08 -17.84
N GLU A 170 -1.06 10.08 -17.86
CA GLU A 170 -0.63 9.39 -19.07
C GLU A 170 -1.83 8.71 -19.76
N PRO A 171 -2.20 9.12 -21.00
CA PRO A 171 -3.40 8.63 -21.68
C PRO A 171 -3.43 7.12 -21.86
N GLU A 172 -2.30 6.51 -22.26
CA GLU A 172 -2.19 5.06 -22.46
C GLU A 172 -2.44 4.28 -21.17
N VAL A 173 -1.89 4.76 -20.04
CA VAL A 173 -2.08 4.11 -18.74
C VAL A 173 -3.52 4.26 -18.26
N ARG A 174 -4.14 5.42 -18.50
CA ARG A 174 -5.55 5.65 -18.20
C ARG A 174 -6.46 4.72 -19.01
N GLN A 175 -6.27 4.65 -20.32
CA GLN A 175 -7.06 3.79 -21.22
C GLN A 175 -6.95 2.33 -20.81
N ARG A 176 -5.72 1.81 -20.67
CA ARG A 176 -5.49 0.43 -20.20
C ARG A 176 -6.18 0.15 -18.86
N ARG A 177 -6.18 1.12 -17.95
CA ARG A 177 -6.84 0.96 -16.65
C ARG A 177 -8.37 0.93 -16.78
N VAL A 178 -8.95 1.74 -17.64
CA VAL A 178 -10.40 1.74 -17.93
C VAL A 178 -10.80 0.41 -18.57
N GLU A 179 -10.05 -0.07 -19.55
CA GLU A 179 -10.26 -1.37 -20.19
C GLU A 179 -10.23 -2.51 -19.17
N GLN A 180 -9.18 -2.58 -18.34
CA GLN A 180 -9.07 -3.59 -17.28
C GLN A 180 -10.21 -3.55 -16.27
N ILE A 181 -10.71 -2.36 -15.94
CA ILE A 181 -11.86 -2.21 -15.03
C ILE A 181 -13.13 -2.68 -15.75
N SER A 182 -13.32 -2.30 -17.01
CA SER A 182 -14.47 -2.68 -17.83
C SER A 182 -14.56 -4.20 -18.02
N GLU A 183 -13.46 -4.84 -18.42
CA GLU A 183 -13.35 -6.30 -18.54
C GLU A 183 -13.70 -6.99 -17.23
N ARG A 184 -13.20 -6.46 -16.11
CA ARG A 184 -13.51 -7.01 -14.79
C ARG A 184 -14.96 -6.78 -14.37
N TRP A 185 -15.57 -5.66 -14.79
CA TRP A 185 -16.97 -5.34 -14.54
C TRP A 185 -17.93 -6.18 -15.40
N ALA A 186 -17.47 -6.70 -16.54
CA ALA A 186 -18.23 -7.61 -17.38
C ALA A 186 -18.42 -9.01 -16.74
N ASP A 187 -17.56 -9.41 -15.79
CA ASP A 187 -17.75 -10.64 -14.99
C ASP A 187 -18.96 -10.47 -14.04
N PRO A 188 -20.06 -11.23 -14.24
CA PRO A 188 -21.27 -11.09 -13.43
C PRO A 188 -21.04 -11.34 -11.93
N ALA A 189 -20.19 -12.31 -11.58
CA ALA A 189 -19.90 -12.63 -10.18
C ALA A 189 -19.11 -11.50 -9.49
N PHE A 190 -18.21 -10.86 -10.23
CA PHE A 190 -17.51 -9.67 -9.74
C PHE A 190 -18.48 -8.48 -9.59
N HIS A 191 -19.28 -8.20 -10.61
CA HIS A 191 -20.25 -7.09 -10.62
C HIS A 191 -21.23 -7.23 -9.45
N GLN A 192 -21.89 -8.38 -9.29
CA GLN A 192 -22.84 -8.61 -8.20
C GLN A 192 -22.20 -8.40 -6.82
N ARG A 193 -21.01 -8.95 -6.57
CA ARG A 193 -20.32 -8.81 -5.28
C ARG A 193 -19.93 -7.35 -4.97
N VAL A 194 -19.48 -6.61 -5.99
CA VAL A 194 -19.11 -5.20 -5.79
C VAL A 194 -20.34 -4.34 -5.59
N THR A 195 -21.40 -4.54 -6.37
CA THR A 195 -22.68 -3.83 -6.23
C THR A 195 -23.31 -4.10 -4.86
N ALA A 196 -23.37 -5.36 -4.41
CA ALA A 196 -23.88 -5.71 -3.08
C ALA A 196 -23.08 -4.99 -1.97
N ARG A 197 -21.75 -4.94 -2.09
CA ARG A 197 -20.91 -4.19 -1.13
C ARG A 197 -21.16 -2.68 -1.16
N MET A 198 -21.42 -2.11 -2.34
CA MET A 198 -21.74 -0.69 -2.50
C MET A 198 -23.11 -0.38 -1.89
N ASN A 199 -24.12 -1.21 -2.16
CA ASN A 199 -25.47 -1.08 -1.61
C ASN A 199 -25.49 -1.26 -0.09
N ALA A 200 -24.72 -2.21 0.45
CA ALA A 200 -24.58 -2.38 1.90
C ALA A 200 -23.97 -1.14 2.59
N LYS A 201 -23.14 -0.37 1.87
CA LYS A 201 -22.58 0.89 2.39
C LYS A 201 -23.50 2.09 2.17
N HIS A 202 -24.32 2.04 1.12
CA HIS A 202 -25.21 3.11 0.69
C HIS A 202 -26.59 2.51 0.37
N PRO A 203 -27.42 2.24 1.39
CA PRO A 203 -28.73 1.62 1.19
C PRO A 203 -29.71 2.53 0.44
N ASN A 204 -30.77 1.92 -0.08
CA ASN A 204 -31.92 2.61 -0.65
C ASN A 204 -32.51 3.58 0.38
N VAL A 205 -33.10 4.68 -0.10
CA VAL A 205 -33.73 5.69 0.75
C VAL A 205 -35.15 5.95 0.27
N PHE A 206 -36.09 5.97 1.22
CA PHE A 206 -37.47 6.34 1.01
C PHE A 206 -37.68 7.79 1.46
N ILE A 207 -38.21 8.62 0.57
CA ILE A 207 -38.48 10.04 0.82
C ILE A 207 -39.83 10.39 0.18
N GLU A 208 -40.81 10.74 1.02
CA GLU A 208 -42.09 11.35 0.61
C GLU A 208 -42.78 10.62 -0.56
N GLY A 209 -42.86 9.29 -0.46
CA GLY A 209 -43.53 8.42 -1.43
C GLY A 209 -42.64 7.96 -2.60
N ARG A 210 -41.34 8.28 -2.60
CA ARG A 210 -40.39 7.85 -3.64
C ARG A 210 -39.21 7.09 -3.04
N ILE A 211 -38.81 6.01 -3.72
CA ILE A 211 -37.61 5.24 -3.39
C ILE A 211 -36.48 5.67 -4.31
N TYR A 212 -35.31 5.90 -3.74
CA TYR A 212 -34.07 6.18 -4.44
C TYR A 212 -33.04 5.09 -4.09
N SER A 213 -32.19 4.71 -5.05
CA SER A 213 -31.13 3.72 -4.87
C SER A 213 -30.04 4.14 -3.88
N SER A 214 -29.96 5.45 -3.57
CA SER A 214 -29.05 5.98 -2.55
C SER A 214 -29.43 7.41 -2.14
N ALA A 215 -28.91 7.85 -0.99
CA ALA A 215 -28.99 9.26 -0.56
C ALA A 215 -28.38 10.23 -1.59
N CYS A 216 -27.35 9.81 -2.33
CA CYS A 216 -26.74 10.62 -3.39
C CYS A 216 -27.67 10.81 -4.59
N GLU A 217 -28.44 9.78 -4.95
CA GLU A 217 -29.45 9.89 -6.01
C GLU A 217 -30.60 10.80 -5.58
N ALA A 218 -31.12 10.60 -4.37
CA ALA A 218 -32.13 11.46 -3.78
C ALA A 218 -31.69 12.93 -3.75
N ALA A 219 -30.45 13.20 -3.35
CA ALA A 219 -29.89 14.54 -3.33
C ALA A 219 -29.89 15.21 -4.71
N ARG A 220 -29.54 14.47 -5.77
CA ARG A 220 -29.58 14.97 -7.15
C ARG A 220 -31.01 15.27 -7.59
N ALA A 221 -31.96 14.37 -7.31
CA ALA A 221 -33.36 14.54 -7.68
C ALA A 221 -34.00 15.75 -6.98
N LEU A 222 -33.69 15.93 -5.69
CA LEU A 222 -34.19 17.01 -4.85
C LEU A 222 -33.35 18.29 -4.93
N LYS A 223 -32.33 18.32 -5.82
CA LYS A 223 -31.40 19.44 -6.01
C LYS A 223 -30.82 19.97 -4.71
N THR A 224 -30.40 19.06 -3.82
CA THR A 224 -29.85 19.37 -2.51
C THR A 224 -28.53 18.62 -2.26
N ALA A 225 -27.89 18.85 -1.13
CA ALA A 225 -26.67 18.15 -0.75
C ALA A 225 -26.99 16.79 -0.08
N SER A 226 -26.21 15.75 -0.37
CA SER A 226 -26.40 14.42 0.24
C SER A 226 -26.30 14.44 1.76
N GLN A 227 -25.48 15.34 2.31
CA GLN A 227 -25.36 15.56 3.76
C GLN A 227 -26.68 16.04 4.40
N ILE A 228 -27.47 16.84 3.65
CA ILE A 228 -28.78 17.31 4.11
C ILE A 228 -29.77 16.14 4.09
N ILE A 229 -29.73 15.31 3.05
CA ILE A 229 -30.53 14.08 2.98
C ILE A 229 -30.18 13.17 4.16
N ASP A 230 -28.90 12.90 4.41
CA ASP A 230 -28.44 12.05 5.51
C ASP A 230 -28.85 12.61 6.88
N TYR A 231 -28.79 13.93 7.07
CA TYR A 231 -29.28 14.59 8.29
C TYR A 231 -30.78 14.37 8.49
N ARG A 232 -31.59 14.54 7.43
CA ARG A 232 -33.05 14.36 7.49
C ARG A 232 -33.42 12.91 7.76
N LEU A 233 -32.74 11.96 7.10
CA LEU A 233 -32.91 10.51 7.32
C LEU A 233 -32.57 10.07 8.76
N GLY A 234 -31.71 10.81 9.46
CA GLY A 234 -31.37 10.55 10.86
C GLY A 234 -32.19 11.35 11.88
N SER A 235 -33.10 12.22 11.42
CA SER A 235 -33.90 13.08 12.30
C SER A 235 -35.16 12.36 12.79
N THR A 236 -35.47 12.48 14.08
CA THR A 236 -36.70 11.96 14.68
C THR A 236 -37.83 13.00 14.73
N THR A 237 -37.70 14.09 13.96
CA THR A 237 -38.68 15.17 13.96
C THR A 237 -39.90 14.75 13.13
N GLU A 238 -41.10 15.11 13.57
CA GLU A 238 -42.36 14.82 12.87
C GLU A 238 -42.33 15.25 11.39
N ARG A 239 -41.64 16.37 11.11
CA ARG A 239 -41.44 16.90 9.75
C ARG A 239 -40.76 15.92 8.78
N PHE A 240 -39.89 15.04 9.28
CA PHE A 240 -39.14 14.07 8.48
C PHE A 240 -39.51 12.64 8.80
N ARG A 241 -40.69 12.42 9.40
CA ARG A 241 -41.15 11.09 9.85
C ARG A 241 -41.32 10.05 8.74
N PHE A 242 -41.23 10.46 7.48
CA PHE A 242 -41.33 9.60 6.29
C PHE A 242 -40.06 9.57 5.45
N TRP A 243 -38.94 9.94 6.09
CA TRP A 243 -37.60 9.87 5.51
C TRP A 243 -36.86 8.73 6.19
N HIS A 244 -36.71 7.59 5.49
CA HIS A 244 -36.08 6.41 6.08
C HIS A 244 -35.07 5.77 5.13
N ARG A 245 -34.07 5.11 5.72
CA ARG A 245 -33.22 4.18 4.97
C ARG A 245 -33.94 2.85 4.92
N ILE A 246 -34.04 2.27 3.74
CA ILE A 246 -34.52 0.91 3.55
C ILE A 246 -33.30 0.01 3.72
N PRO A 247 -33.23 -0.82 4.77
CA PRO A 247 -32.13 -1.75 4.95
C PRO A 247 -32.06 -2.68 3.75
N ASN A 248 -30.86 -2.96 3.27
CA ASN A 248 -30.66 -3.97 2.24
C ASN A 248 -30.36 -5.30 2.97
N HIS A 249 -31.36 -6.16 3.05
CA HIS A 249 -31.27 -7.50 3.62
C HIS A 249 -30.57 -8.48 2.68
N ASN A 250 -30.29 -8.05 1.44
CA ASN A 250 -29.72 -8.86 0.37
C ASN A 250 -30.65 -10.04 0.00
N ASP A 251 -31.93 -9.89 0.31
CA ASP A 251 -33.07 -10.76 0.01
C ASP A 251 -34.13 -9.89 -0.67
N LEU A 252 -34.40 -10.19 -1.94
CA LEU A 252 -35.29 -9.40 -2.80
C LEU A 252 -36.73 -9.37 -2.27
N GLU A 253 -37.19 -10.44 -1.62
CA GLU A 253 -38.56 -10.52 -1.09
C GLU A 253 -38.67 -9.68 0.19
N CYS A 254 -37.68 -9.76 1.07
CA CYS A 254 -37.65 -8.97 2.30
C CYS A 254 -37.52 -7.47 2.00
N ASP A 255 -36.62 -7.10 1.09
CA ASP A 255 -36.42 -5.71 0.68
C ASP A 255 -37.70 -5.14 0.05
N ALA A 256 -38.40 -5.92 -0.78
CA ALA A 256 -39.67 -5.49 -1.40
C ALA A 256 -40.80 -5.31 -0.37
N VAL A 257 -40.84 -6.09 0.71
CA VAL A 257 -41.84 -5.95 1.78
C VAL A 257 -41.62 -4.65 2.56
N GLU A 258 -40.37 -4.34 2.91
CA GLU A 258 -40.01 -3.10 3.60
C GLU A 258 -40.30 -1.86 2.73
N GLU A 259 -39.96 -1.93 1.44
CA GLU A 259 -40.29 -0.90 0.45
C GLU A 259 -41.80 -0.66 0.35
N CYS A 260 -42.59 -1.75 0.21
CA CYS A 260 -44.05 -1.67 0.18
C CYS A 260 -44.61 -1.06 1.45
N TRP A 261 -44.15 -1.50 2.63
CA TRP A 261 -44.65 -1.03 3.91
C TRP A 261 -44.42 0.47 4.11
N ALA A 262 -43.23 0.97 3.79
CA ALA A 262 -42.90 2.39 3.85
C ALA A 262 -43.81 3.24 2.92
N ILE A 263 -44.06 2.74 1.70
CA ILE A 263 -44.99 3.39 0.75
C ILE A 263 -46.41 3.42 1.32
N MET A 264 -46.90 2.29 1.85
CA MET A 264 -48.27 2.17 2.36
C MET A 264 -48.51 3.13 3.54
N GLN A 265 -47.60 3.18 4.52
CA GLN A 265 -47.73 4.08 5.67
C GLN A 265 -47.74 5.56 5.26
N TRP A 266 -46.89 5.94 4.32
CA TRP A 266 -46.86 7.31 3.83
C TRP A 266 -48.12 7.65 3.03
N ALA A 267 -48.59 6.74 2.18
CA ALA A 267 -49.78 6.94 1.36
C ALA A 267 -51.07 7.06 2.21
N GLU A 268 -51.21 6.25 3.26
CA GLU A 268 -52.33 6.34 4.21
C GLU A 268 -52.40 7.70 4.90
N ALA A 269 -51.24 8.30 5.21
CA ALA A 269 -51.18 9.63 5.82
C ALA A 269 -51.31 10.80 4.83
N ASN A 270 -51.20 10.55 3.52
CA ASN A 270 -51.18 11.57 2.48
C ASN A 270 -52.05 11.18 1.26
N PRO A 271 -53.34 10.86 1.42
CA PRO A 271 -54.16 10.19 0.40
C PRO A 271 -54.27 10.96 -0.93
N ASP A 272 -54.24 12.29 -0.86
CA ASP A 272 -54.40 13.17 -2.03
C ASP A 272 -53.07 13.54 -2.72
N HIS A 273 -51.93 13.03 -2.24
CA HIS A 273 -50.62 13.42 -2.77
C HIS A 273 -50.31 12.76 -4.12
N GLU A 274 -49.62 13.49 -5.01
CA GLU A 274 -49.32 13.05 -6.39
C GLU A 274 -48.48 11.76 -6.47
N ASN A 275 -47.68 11.48 -5.45
CA ASN A 275 -46.84 10.28 -5.34
C ASN A 275 -47.60 9.06 -4.77
N VAL A 276 -48.87 9.20 -4.35
CA VAL A 276 -49.67 8.03 -3.93
C VAL A 276 -49.87 7.09 -5.11
N PRO A 277 -49.54 5.80 -4.98
CA PRO A 277 -49.73 4.84 -6.06
C PRO A 277 -51.19 4.78 -6.52
N THR A 278 -51.41 4.72 -7.83
CA THR A 278 -52.76 4.75 -8.43
C THR A 278 -53.66 3.62 -7.95
N TRP A 279 -53.10 2.45 -7.62
CA TRP A 279 -53.84 1.32 -7.07
C TRP A 279 -54.32 1.53 -5.63
N MET A 280 -53.75 2.47 -4.87
CA MET A 280 -54.25 2.87 -3.54
C MET A 280 -55.35 3.93 -3.62
N ARG A 281 -55.38 4.74 -4.69
CA ARG A 281 -56.38 5.80 -4.88
C ARG A 281 -57.80 5.27 -5.14
N CYS A 282 -57.94 3.99 -5.46
CA CYS A 282 -59.23 3.35 -5.76
C CYS A 282 -59.97 2.79 -4.52
N ARG A 283 -59.55 3.13 -3.30
CA ARG A 283 -60.18 2.66 -2.04
C ARG A 283 -61.00 3.73 -1.30
N ALA A 284 -61.56 4.71 -2.02
CA ALA A 284 -62.57 5.62 -1.47
C ALA A 284 -63.98 5.15 -1.85
#